data_AF-A0A645FP91-F1
#
_entry.id   AF-A0A645FP91-F1
#
_cell.length_a   1.000
_cell.length_b   1.000
_cell.length_c   1.000
_cell.angle_alpha   90.00
_cell.angle_beta   90.00
_cell.angle_gamma   90.00
#
_symmetry.space_group_name_H-M   'P 1'
#
loop_
_entity.id
_entity.type
_entity.pdbx_description
1 polymer ?
#
loop_
_entity_poly.entity_id
_entity_poly.type
_entity_poly.pdbx_seq_one_letter_code
_entity_poly.pdbx_strand_id
1 'polypeptide(L)'
;MGDDGWAATLKYKGVKPADRGSWGAYVSYYDQAGATMIDHISEFDNALFEQGGIKGYEIGADYAMAKNIIGSVSYYDFESKDFPALDSHNMLWSRVTFTF
;
A
#
# COMPACT_ATOMS: atom_id res chain seq x y z
N MET A 1 6.57 22.69 -1.75
CA MET A 1 6.68 21.24 -1.90
C MET A 1 7.78 20.77 -0.99
N GLY A 2 7.48 19.81 -0.10
CA GLY A 2 8.50 19.18 0.75
C GLY A 2 9.49 18.37 -0.08
N ASP A 3 10.67 18.11 0.47
CA ASP A 3 11.71 17.25 -0.11
C ASP A 3 11.99 16.00 0.75
N ASP A 4 11.25 15.84 1.84
CA ASP A 4 11.42 14.77 2.81
C ASP A 4 10.30 13.73 2.78
N GLY A 5 10.66 12.52 3.22
CA GLY A 5 9.70 11.43 3.28
C GLY A 5 10.20 10.25 4.09
N TRP A 6 9.29 9.60 4.79
CA TRP A 6 9.55 8.32 5.44
C TRP A 6 8.32 7.42 5.37
N ALA A 7 8.60 6.12 5.47
CA ALA A 7 7.57 5.10 5.59
C ALA A 7 8.01 4.04 6.59
N ALA A 8 7.06 3.43 7.28
CA ALA A 8 7.32 2.28 8.14
C ALA A 8 6.24 1.22 7.94
N THR A 9 6.67 -0.04 7.93
CA THR A 9 5.77 -1.18 7.77
C THR A 9 5.97 -2.18 8.90
N LEU A 10 4.87 -2.54 9.55
CA LEU A 10 4.81 -3.67 10.47
C LEU A 10 4.16 -4.86 9.76
N LYS A 11 4.84 -6.01 9.76
CA LYS A 11 4.36 -7.25 9.15
C LYS A 11 4.13 -8.31 10.21
N TYR A 12 3.06 -9.08 10.06
CA TYR A 12 2.74 -10.22 10.90
C TYR A 12 2.61 -11.50 10.09
N LYS A 13 3.27 -12.57 10.57
CA LYS A 13 3.38 -13.92 9.98
C LYS A 13 4.03 -14.03 8.60
N GLY A 14 3.54 -13.26 7.62
CA GLY A 14 3.90 -13.38 6.22
C GLY A 14 3.30 -14.61 5.54
N VAL A 15 2.77 -14.42 4.34
CA VAL A 15 2.26 -15.52 3.50
C VAL A 15 3.44 -16.30 2.90
N LYS A 16 3.31 -17.63 2.83
CA LYS A 16 4.29 -18.53 2.23
C LYS A 16 3.66 -19.18 0.98
N PRO A 17 4.12 -18.84 -0.24
CA PRO A 17 3.49 -19.34 -1.47
C PRO A 17 3.39 -20.86 -1.57
N ALA A 18 4.36 -21.57 -1.00
CA ALA A 18 4.39 -23.04 -1.03
C ALA A 18 3.39 -23.70 -0.06
N ASP A 19 2.98 -22.99 1.00
CA ASP A 19 2.20 -23.53 2.11
C ASP A 19 0.74 -23.08 1.98
N ARG A 20 -0.12 -23.96 1.46
CA ARG A 20 -1.57 -23.72 1.40
C ARG A 20 -2.09 -23.39 2.81
N GLY A 21 -2.87 -22.31 2.91
CA GLY A 21 -3.46 -21.84 4.16
C GLY A 21 -2.52 -20.96 5.00
N SER A 22 -1.28 -20.75 4.57
CA SER A 22 -0.45 -19.71 5.15
C SER A 22 -1.03 -18.32 4.87
N TRP A 23 -0.79 -17.40 5.78
CA TRP A 23 -1.34 -16.05 5.70
C TRP A 23 -0.42 -15.04 6.35
N GLY A 24 -0.55 -13.79 5.91
CA GLY A 24 0.12 -12.65 6.49
C GLY A 24 -0.81 -11.45 6.56
N ALA A 25 -0.45 -10.51 7.41
CA ALA A 25 -1.06 -9.18 7.41
C ALA A 25 0.03 -8.13 7.60
N TYR A 26 -0.23 -6.91 7.16
CA TYR A 26 0.68 -5.80 7.35
C TYR A 26 -0.08 -4.49 7.53
N VAL A 27 0.58 -3.55 8.17
CA VAL A 27 0.20 -2.14 8.20
C VAL A 27 1.40 -1.30 7.85
N SER A 28 1.22 -0.35 6.94
CA SER A 28 2.21 0.64 6.56
C SER A 28 1.69 2.02 6.87
N TYR A 29 2.59 2.90 7.31
CA TYR A 29 2.34 4.33 7.40
C TYR A 29 3.33 5.05 6.49
N TYR A 30 2.83 6.06 5.78
CA TYR A 30 3.59 6.89 4.85
C TYR A 30 3.42 8.36 5.24
N ASP A 31 4.52 9.11 5.22
CA ASP A 31 4.54 10.56 5.21
C ASP A 31 5.66 10.93 4.22
N GLN A 32 5.31 11.00 2.94
CA GLN A 32 6.25 11.13 1.83
C GLN A 32 5.87 12.33 0.97
N ALA A 33 6.79 13.27 0.75
CA ALA A 33 6.59 14.32 -0.25
C ALA A 33 6.62 13.72 -1.66
N GLY A 34 5.94 14.36 -2.62
CA GLY A 34 5.84 13.87 -4.01
C GLY A 34 7.22 13.66 -4.66
N ALA A 35 8.20 14.51 -4.32
CA ALA A 35 9.59 14.37 -4.77
C ALA A 35 10.30 13.08 -4.31
N THR A 36 9.78 12.40 -3.28
CA THR A 36 10.34 11.16 -2.73
C THR A 36 9.66 9.88 -3.24
N MET A 37 8.65 10.03 -4.09
CA MET A 37 7.86 8.95 -4.64
C MET A 37 8.26 8.69 -6.09
N ILE A 38 8.87 7.53 -6.35
CA ILE A 38 9.23 7.08 -7.71
C ILE A 38 8.14 6.17 -8.28
N ASP A 39 7.62 5.27 -7.44
CA ASP A 39 6.53 4.34 -7.72
C ASP A 39 5.85 4.04 -6.39
N HIS A 40 4.53 4.13 -6.33
CA HIS A 40 3.77 3.95 -5.09
C HIS A 40 2.91 2.70 -5.20
N ILE A 41 2.82 1.96 -4.09
CA ILE A 41 2.13 0.66 -4.01
C ILE A 41 0.64 0.76 -4.35
N SER A 42 0.05 1.93 -4.20
CA SER A 42 -1.30 2.24 -4.63
C SER A 42 -1.34 2.78 -6.06
N GLU A 43 -2.24 2.25 -6.88
CA GLU A 43 -2.56 2.73 -8.24
C GLU A 43 -3.41 4.03 -8.21
N PHE A 44 -3.11 4.98 -7.32
CA PHE A 44 -3.80 6.27 -7.28
C PHE A 44 -3.28 7.15 -8.40
N ASP A 45 -4.02 7.20 -9.50
CA ASP A 45 -3.76 8.14 -10.60
C ASP A 45 -4.43 9.50 -10.31
N ASN A 46 -3.74 10.35 -9.54
CA ASN A 46 -4.18 11.71 -9.26
C ASN A 46 -2.97 12.66 -9.11
N ALA A 47 -2.95 13.68 -9.97
CA ALA A 47 -1.87 14.67 -10.09
C ALA A 47 -1.57 15.43 -8.77
N LEU A 48 -2.53 15.52 -7.84
CA LEU A 48 -2.33 16.17 -6.54
C LEU A 48 -1.51 15.30 -5.56
N PHE A 49 -1.52 13.97 -5.69
CA PHE A 49 -0.61 13.09 -4.94
C PHE A 49 0.77 13.04 -5.57
N GLU A 50 0.88 13.07 -6.90
CA GLU A 50 2.18 13.14 -7.58
C GLU A 50 2.96 14.40 -7.20
N GLN A 51 2.25 15.54 -7.12
CA GLN A 51 2.85 16.83 -6.79
C GLN A 51 2.93 17.07 -5.27
N GLY A 52 1.91 16.69 -4.52
CA GLY A 52 1.78 17.00 -3.10
C GLY A 52 2.27 15.91 -2.15
N GLY A 53 2.59 14.71 -2.66
CA GLY A 53 2.99 13.57 -1.84
C GLY A 53 1.83 12.85 -1.16
N ILE A 54 2.14 11.77 -0.46
CA ILE A 54 1.17 10.93 0.25
C ILE A 54 1.44 10.96 1.75
N LYS A 55 0.36 11.12 2.51
CA LYS A 55 0.34 10.88 3.94
C LYS A 55 -0.82 9.98 4.30
N GLY A 56 -0.59 8.98 5.14
CA GLY A 56 -1.65 8.11 5.64
C GLY A 56 -1.21 6.66 5.78
N TYR A 57 -2.17 5.75 5.76
CA TYR A 57 -1.92 4.35 6.10
C TYR A 57 -2.51 3.38 5.08
N GLU A 58 -1.87 2.22 5.04
CA GLU A 58 -2.29 1.07 4.28
C GLU A 58 -2.35 -0.13 5.20
N ILE A 59 -3.43 -0.91 5.11
CA ILE A 59 -3.57 -2.16 5.84
C ILE A 59 -3.91 -3.24 4.83
N GLY A 60 -3.15 -4.34 4.85
CA GLY A 60 -3.37 -5.44 3.93
C GLY A 60 -3.26 -6.81 4.57
N ALA A 61 -3.85 -7.79 3.90
CA ALA A 61 -3.80 -9.19 4.27
C ALA A 61 -3.65 -10.08 3.03
N ASP A 62 -2.85 -11.13 3.20
CA ASP A 62 -2.52 -12.11 2.16
C ASP A 62 -2.86 -13.52 2.64
N TYR A 63 -3.39 -14.33 1.73
CA TYR A 63 -3.76 -15.72 2.01
C TYR A 63 -3.36 -16.65 0.85
N ALA A 64 -2.60 -17.70 1.15
CA ALA A 64 -2.24 -18.74 0.19
C ALA A 64 -3.41 -19.71 -0.03
N MET A 65 -4.22 -19.45 -1.05
CA MET A 65 -5.40 -20.26 -1.41
C MET A 65 -5.00 -21.66 -1.88
N ALA A 66 -3.89 -21.75 -2.61
CA ALA A 66 -3.26 -22.98 -3.06
C ALA A 66 -1.75 -22.77 -3.23
N LYS A 67 -1.00 -23.84 -3.54
CA LYS A 67 0.42 -23.73 -3.85
C LYS A 67 0.62 -22.74 -5.01
N ASN A 68 1.42 -21.71 -4.75
CA ASN A 68 1.72 -20.61 -5.65
C ASN A 68 0.53 -19.75 -6.11
N ILE A 69 -0.60 -19.81 -5.38
CA ILE A 69 -1.77 -18.96 -5.63
C ILE A 69 -2.07 -18.19 -4.34
N ILE A 70 -1.80 -16.88 -4.37
CA ILE A 70 -2.04 -15.97 -3.23
C ILE A 70 -3.15 -15.01 -3.59
N GLY A 71 -4.11 -14.85 -2.68
CA GLY A 71 -5.11 -13.79 -2.72
C GLY A 71 -4.74 -12.71 -1.71
N SER A 72 -4.84 -11.46 -2.13
CA SER A 72 -4.46 -10.28 -1.35
C SER A 72 -5.60 -9.27 -1.35
N VAL A 73 -5.82 -8.63 -0.20
CA VAL A 73 -6.71 -7.47 -0.06
C VAL A 73 -5.99 -6.38 0.71
N SER A 74 -6.10 -5.14 0.25
CA SER A 74 -5.49 -3.98 0.89
C SER A 74 -6.46 -2.80 0.92
N TYR A 75 -6.48 -2.09 2.03
CA TYR A 75 -7.21 -0.85 2.21
C TYR A 75 -6.22 0.30 2.37
N TYR A 76 -6.50 1.40 1.70
CA TYR A 76 -5.71 2.62 1.70
C TYR A 76 -6.58 3.77 2.20
N ASP A 77 -6.01 4.60 3.06
CA ASP A 77 -6.55 5.88 3.49
C ASP A 77 -5.40 6.88 3.43
N PHE A 78 -5.42 7.70 2.38
CA PHE A 78 -4.37 8.66 2.07
C PHE A 78 -4.93 10.05 1.87
N GLU A 79 -4.13 11.04 2.22
CA GLU A 79 -4.32 12.44 1.90
C GLU A 79 -3.06 12.99 1.23
N SER A 80 -3.22 14.05 0.44
CA SER A 80 -2.07 14.76 -0.09
C SER A 80 -1.29 15.39 1.07
N LYS A 81 0.01 15.10 1.19
CA LYS A 81 0.84 15.62 2.29
C LYS A 81 0.88 17.15 2.29
N ASP A 82 1.10 17.74 1.12
CA ASP A 82 1.21 19.20 0.96
C ASP A 82 -0.15 19.88 0.74
N PHE A 83 -1.19 19.14 0.35
CA PHE A 83 -2.54 19.68 0.06
C PHE A 83 -3.69 18.89 0.71
N PRO A 84 -3.66 18.60 2.03
CA PRO A 84 -4.58 17.64 2.67
C PRO A 84 -6.06 18.07 2.62
N ALA A 85 -6.34 19.38 2.61
CA ALA A 85 -7.71 19.90 2.53
C ALA A 85 -8.33 19.81 1.13
N LEU A 86 -7.52 19.51 0.11
CA LEU A 86 -7.95 19.45 -1.28
C LEU A 86 -8.09 18.01 -1.77
N ASP A 87 -7.46 17.05 -1.10
CA ASP A 87 -7.36 15.69 -1.63
C ASP A 87 -7.19 14.63 -0.54
N SER A 88 -8.24 13.84 -0.34
CA SER A 88 -8.28 12.68 0.55
C SER A 88 -8.98 11.54 -0.17
N HIS A 89 -8.33 10.37 -0.19
CA HIS A 89 -8.72 9.22 -1.00
C HIS A 89 -8.63 7.94 -0.21
N ASN A 90 -9.73 7.19 -0.25
CA ASN A 90 -9.83 5.86 0.32
C ASN A 90 -10.03 4.84 -0.80
N MET A 91 -9.30 3.73 -0.74
CA MET A 91 -9.39 2.67 -1.76
C MET A 91 -9.36 1.29 -1.13
N LEU A 92 -10.16 0.39 -1.67
CA LEU A 92 -10.05 -1.04 -1.42
C LEU A 92 -9.52 -1.71 -2.69
N TRP A 93 -8.41 -2.43 -2.57
CA TRP A 93 -7.76 -3.15 -3.65
C TRP A 93 -7.76 -4.64 -3.38
N SER A 94 -7.91 -5.44 -4.44
CA SER A 94 -7.76 -6.89 -4.35
C SER A 94 -6.91 -7.40 -5.51
N ARG A 95 -6.10 -8.42 -5.23
CA ARG A 95 -5.17 -9.01 -6.21
C ARG A 95 -5.12 -10.52 -6.04
N VAL A 96 -4.99 -11.24 -7.14
CA VAL A 96 -4.63 -12.67 -7.13
C VAL A 96 -3.31 -12.83 -7.86
N THR A 97 -2.32 -13.41 -7.17
CA THR A 97 -0.98 -13.62 -7.70
C THR A 97 -0.73 -15.10 -7.95
N PHE A 98 -0.28 -15.40 -9.18
CA PHE A 98 0.14 -16.73 -9.60
C PHE A 98 1.67 -16.75 -9.78
N THR A 99 2.35 -17.75 -9.23
CA THR A 99 3.80 -17.96 -9.42
C THR A 99 4.05 -19.34 -10.03
N PHE A 100 4.94 -19.45 -11.01
CA PHE A 100 5.23 -20.68 -11.75
C PHE A 100 6.67 -21.15 -11.54
#